data_AF-A0A1Y2CHS3-F1
#
_entry.id   AF-A0A1Y2CHS3-F1
#
_cell.length_a   1.000
_cell.length_b   1.000
_cell.length_c   1.000
_cell.angle_alpha   90.00
_cell.angle_beta   90.00
_cell.angle_gamma   90.00
#
_symmetry.space_group_name_H-M   'P 1'
#
loop_
_entity.id
_entity.type
_entity.pdbx_description
1 polymer ?
#
loop_
_entity_poly.entity_id
_entity_poly.type
_entity_poly.pdbx_seq_one_letter_code
_entity_poly.pdbx_strand_id
1 'polypeptide(L)'
;MADAKKFVDAHIAENKVIVFSKSWCPYCSKAKSLLKNENISYTAVELDSLDNGDEIQAYLAQLTGQRTVPNIFINQKHIGGCDAIHAIFHKGNCMCW
;
A
#
# COMPACT_ATOMS: atom_id res chain seq x y z
N MET A 1 -10.57 5.28 -16.25
CA MET A 1 -10.93 3.96 -15.65
C MET A 1 -9.98 2.83 -16.08
N ALA A 2 -9.61 2.67 -17.36
CA ALA A 2 -8.69 1.62 -17.79
C ALA A 2 -7.23 1.87 -17.33
N ASP A 3 -6.84 3.13 -17.26
CA ASP A 3 -5.48 3.56 -16.93
C ASP A 3 -5.14 3.33 -15.45
N ALA A 4 -6.06 3.68 -14.55
CA ALA A 4 -5.90 3.47 -13.11
C ALA A 4 -5.76 1.98 -12.77
N LYS A 5 -6.57 1.11 -13.40
CA LYS A 5 -6.49 -0.33 -13.23
C LYS A 5 -5.13 -0.88 -13.67
N LYS A 6 -4.70 -0.56 -14.90
CA LYS A 6 -3.41 -1.00 -15.44
C LYS A 6 -2.25 -0.51 -14.57
N PHE A 7 -2.33 0.74 -14.10
CA PHE A 7 -1.32 1.32 -13.23
C PHE A 7 -1.18 0.54 -11.92
N VAL A 8 -2.29 0.30 -11.21
CA VAL A 8 -2.29 -0.45 -9.95
C VAL A 8 -1.83 -1.89 -10.15
N ASP A 9 -2.39 -2.60 -11.13
CA ASP A 9 -2.06 -4.00 -11.39
C ASP A 9 -0.57 -4.16 -11.79
N ALA A 10 -0.04 -3.25 -12.63
CA ALA A 10 1.37 -3.26 -13.03
C ALA A 10 2.29 -3.03 -11.83
N HIS A 11 1.99 -2.04 -10.98
CA HIS A 11 2.83 -1.75 -9.83
C HIS A 11 2.77 -2.86 -8.77
N ILE A 12 1.61 -3.49 -8.57
CA ILE A 12 1.46 -4.64 -7.68
C ILE A 12 2.23 -5.86 -8.21
N ALA A 13 2.29 -6.06 -9.53
CA ALA A 13 3.02 -7.18 -10.13
C ALA A 13 4.53 -6.96 -10.20
N GLU A 14 4.97 -5.72 -10.44
CA GLU A 14 6.40 -5.37 -10.56
C GLU A 14 7.09 -5.26 -9.19
N ASN A 15 6.36 -4.91 -8.14
CA ASN A 15 6.92 -4.67 -6.80
C ASN A 15 6.49 -5.73 -5.80
N LYS A 16 7.47 -6.29 -5.07
CA LYS A 16 7.20 -7.27 -3.99
C LYS A 16 6.38 -6.64 -2.85
N VAL A 17 6.63 -5.36 -2.54
CA VAL A 17 5.91 -4.57 -1.54
C VAL A 17 5.54 -3.23 -2.16
N ILE A 18 4.25 -2.90 -2.17
CA ILE A 18 3.76 -1.59 -2.59
C ILE A 18 2.84 -0.98 -1.54
N VAL A 19 3.03 0.32 -1.32
CA VAL A 19 2.27 1.14 -0.38
C VAL A 19 1.61 2.27 -1.15
N PHE A 20 0.28 2.22 -1.25
CA PHE A 20 -0.49 3.36 -1.72
C PHE A 20 -0.74 4.31 -0.55
N SER A 21 -0.23 5.52 -0.66
CA SER A 21 -0.20 6.53 0.40
C SER A 21 -0.67 7.89 -0.09
N LYS A 22 -0.81 8.82 0.86
CA LYS A 22 -0.95 10.25 0.57
C LYS A 22 0.08 11.05 1.36
N SER A 23 0.64 12.08 0.75
CA SER A 23 1.76 12.88 1.30
C SER A 23 1.42 13.51 2.64
N TRP A 24 0.17 13.92 2.82
CA TRP A 24 -0.33 14.57 4.04
C TRP A 24 -0.73 13.58 5.15
N CYS A 25 -0.76 12.27 4.88
CA CYS A 25 -1.30 11.29 5.82
C CYS A 25 -0.27 10.80 6.84
N PRO A 26 -0.46 11.04 8.15
CA PRO A 26 0.49 10.61 9.18
C PRO A 26 0.56 9.08 9.33
N TYR A 27 -0.54 8.37 9.05
CA TYR A 27 -0.57 6.90 9.10
C TYR A 27 0.27 6.26 7.99
N CYS A 28 0.33 6.89 6.81
CA CYS A 28 1.18 6.46 5.72
C CYS A 28 2.66 6.56 6.11
N SER A 29 3.07 7.68 6.73
CA SER A 29 4.44 7.88 7.21
C SER A 29 4.84 6.81 8.22
N LYS A 30 3.96 6.48 9.18
CA LYS A 30 4.20 5.39 10.15
C LYS A 30 4.40 4.03 9.47
N ALA A 31 3.55 3.67 8.51
CA ALA A 31 3.67 2.40 7.78
C ALA A 31 4.99 2.31 6.99
N LYS A 32 5.40 3.40 6.32
CA LYS A 32 6.69 3.47 5.62
C LYS A 32 7.87 3.35 6.57
N SER A 33 7.83 4.05 7.71
CA SER A 33 8.87 3.94 8.74
C SER A 33 8.99 2.53 9.30
N LEU A 34 7.89 1.80 9.50
CA LEU A 34 7.95 0.40 9.91
C LEU A 34 8.65 -0.47 8.87
N LEU A 35 8.23 -0.39 7.60
CA LEU A 35 8.86 -1.15 6.52
C LEU A 35 10.36 -0.83 6.40
N LYS A 36 10.72 0.44 6.59
CA LYS A 36 12.12 0.88 6.61
C LYS A 36 12.89 0.33 7.81
N ASN A 37 12.30 0.32 9.01
CA ASN A 37 12.93 -0.24 10.21
C ASN A 37 13.20 -1.74 10.08
N GLU A 38 12.30 -2.45 9.40
CA GLU A 38 12.43 -3.88 9.08
C GLU A 38 13.37 -4.14 7.89
N ASN A 39 13.98 -3.09 7.32
CA ASN A 39 14.86 -3.13 6.16
C ASN A 39 14.23 -3.81 4.92
N ILE A 40 12.91 -3.64 4.76
CA ILE A 40 12.14 -4.18 3.64
C ILE A 40 12.14 -3.15 2.51
N SER A 41 12.52 -3.57 1.31
CA SER A 41 12.38 -2.74 0.11
C SER A 41 10.90 -2.58 -0.24
N TYR A 42 10.41 -1.34 -0.30
CA TYR A 42 9.03 -1.02 -0.64
C TYR A 42 8.96 0.13 -1.64
N THR A 43 7.91 0.11 -2.46
CA THR A 43 7.57 1.19 -3.38
C THR A 43 6.35 1.94 -2.83
N ALA A 44 6.48 3.25 -2.65
CA ALA A 44 5.38 4.09 -2.19
C ALA A 44 4.83 4.92 -3.35
N VAL A 45 3.51 4.90 -3.52
CA VAL A 45 2.80 5.69 -4.54
C VAL A 45 1.94 6.73 -3.81
N GLU A 46 2.24 8.00 -4.00
CA GLU A 46 1.44 9.11 -3.46
C GLU A 46 0.27 9.43 -4.38
N LEU A 47 -0.93 9.02 -3.97
CA LEU A 47 -2.14 9.23 -4.76
C LEU A 47 -2.50 10.71 -4.91
N ASP A 48 -2.17 11.54 -3.92
CA ASP A 48 -2.44 12.99 -3.95
C ASP A 48 -1.51 13.76 -4.91
N SER A 49 -0.38 13.18 -5.30
CA SER A 49 0.55 13.78 -6.26
C SER A 49 0.24 13.39 -7.71
N LEU A 50 -0.75 12.51 -7.93
CA LEU A 50 -1.16 12.03 -9.23
C LEU A 50 -2.48 12.67 -9.64
N ASP A 51 -2.58 13.21 -10.86
CA ASP A 51 -3.84 13.75 -11.41
C ASP A 51 -4.98 12.71 -11.42
N ASN A 52 -4.65 11.43 -11.58
CA ASN A 52 -5.60 10.31 -11.58
C ASN A 52 -5.72 9.60 -10.22
N GLY A 53 -5.28 10.24 -9.13
CA GLY A 53 -5.30 9.69 -7.77
C GLY A 53 -6.66 9.21 -7.30
N ASP A 54 -7.73 9.95 -7.61
CA ASP A 54 -9.11 9.57 -7.25
C ASP A 54 -9.58 8.31 -7.97
N GLU A 55 -9.24 8.15 -9.25
CA GLU A 55 -9.57 6.94 -10.02
C GLU A 55 -8.81 5.72 -9.49
N ILE A 56 -7.54 5.90 -9.15
CA ILE A 56 -6.72 4.85 -8.52
C ILE A 56 -7.32 4.46 -7.17
N GLN A 57 -7.69 5.43 -6.34
CA GLN A 57 -8.31 5.17 -5.04
C GLN A 57 -9.66 4.45 -5.18
N ALA A 58 -10.46 4.80 -6.18
CA ALA A 58 -11.72 4.12 -6.49
C ALA A 58 -11.48 2.66 -6.92
N TYR A 59 -10.48 2.41 -7.77
CA TYR A 59 -10.12 1.05 -8.18
C TYR A 59 -9.58 0.23 -7.01
N LEU A 60 -8.71 0.80 -6.17
CA LEU A 60 -8.22 0.16 -4.94
C LEU A 60 -9.38 -0.22 -4.01
N ALA A 61 -10.38 0.64 -3.86
CA ALA A 61 -11.57 0.35 -3.07
C ALA A 61 -12.39 -0.79 -3.67
N GLN A 62 -12.49 -0.92 -5.00
CA GLN A 62 -13.14 -2.05 -5.64
C GLN A 62 -12.35 -3.35 -5.47
N LEU A 63 -11.02 -3.30 -5.57
CA LEU A 63 -10.15 -4.46 -5.49
C LEU A 63 -10.05 -5.02 -4.06
N THR A 64 -9.97 -4.12 -3.06
CA THR A 64 -9.65 -4.48 -1.67
C THR A 64 -10.82 -4.32 -0.71
N GLY A 65 -11.88 -3.62 -1.11
CA GLY A 65 -12.92 -3.13 -0.21
C GLY A 65 -12.48 -1.94 0.66
N GLN A 66 -11.21 -1.52 0.60
CA GLN A 66 -10.64 -0.46 1.43
C GLN A 66 -10.44 0.82 0.61
N ARG A 67 -11.21 1.86 0.94
CA ARG A 67 -11.10 3.19 0.32
C ARG A 67 -10.08 4.10 1.01
N THR A 68 -9.64 3.74 2.21
CA THR A 68 -8.72 4.53 3.03
C THR A 68 -7.26 4.21 2.73
N VAL A 69 -6.41 5.23 2.87
CA VAL A 69 -4.95 5.09 2.87
C VAL A 69 -4.43 5.00 4.31
N PRO A 70 -3.29 4.32 4.56
CA PRO A 70 -2.48 3.57 3.60
C PRO A 70 -3.17 2.29 3.14
N ASN A 71 -2.93 1.88 1.90
CA ASN A 71 -3.36 0.59 1.36
C ASN A 71 -2.12 -0.19 0.89
N ILE A 72 -1.83 -1.31 1.53
CA ILE A 72 -0.53 -1.98 1.43
C ILE A 72 -0.70 -3.37 0.82
N PHE A 73 0.13 -3.68 -0.17
CA PHE A 73 0.19 -4.98 -0.82
C PHE A 73 1.59 -5.58 -0.71
N ILE A 74 1.61 -6.89 -0.53
CA ILE A 74 2.79 -7.71 -0.30
C ILE A 74 2.63 -8.97 -1.13
N ASN A 75 3.57 -9.30 -2.03
CA ASN A 75 3.48 -10.45 -2.94
C ASN A 75 2.11 -10.52 -3.64
N GLN A 76 1.64 -9.40 -4.19
CA GLN A 76 0.33 -9.27 -4.85
C GLN A 76 -0.89 -9.51 -3.94
N LYS A 77 -0.68 -9.69 -2.63
CA LYS A 77 -1.74 -9.88 -1.64
C LYS A 77 -2.00 -8.58 -0.90
N HIS A 78 -3.28 -8.20 -0.81
CA HIS A 78 -3.71 -7.08 0.01
C HIS A 78 -3.53 -7.42 1.49
N ILE A 79 -2.79 -6.58 2.20
CA ILE A 79 -2.54 -6.72 3.64
C ILE A 79 -3.50 -5.86 4.45
N GLY A 80 -3.83 -4.67 3.94
CA GLY A 80 -4.69 -3.70 4.63
C GLY A 80 -3.97 -2.38 4.88
N GLY A 81 -4.42 -1.69 5.93
CA GLY A 81 -3.88 -0.40 6.35
C GLY A 81 -2.77 -0.45 7.39
N CYS A 82 -2.59 0.67 8.07
CA CYS A 82 -1.52 0.87 9.05
C CYS A 82 -1.62 -0.14 10.21
N ASP A 83 -2.83 -0.36 10.74
CA ASP A 83 -3.07 -1.29 11.85
C ASP A 83 -2.78 -2.74 11.45
N ALA A 84 -3.09 -3.13 10.22
CA ALA A 84 -2.83 -4.47 9.72
C ALA A 84 -1.33 -4.75 9.66
N ILE A 85 -0.54 -3.79 9.18
CA ILE A 85 0.92 -3.94 9.12
C ILE A 85 1.56 -3.91 10.51
N HIS A 86 1.09 -3.01 11.38
CA HIS A 86 1.51 -3.01 12.79
C HIS A 86 1.20 -4.34 13.46
N ALA A 87 0.02 -4.91 13.23
CA ALA A 87 -0.35 -6.21 13.80
C ALA A 87 0.55 -7.34 13.30
N ILE A 88 0.98 -7.33 12.02
CA ILE A 88 1.89 -8.34 11.45
C ILE A 88 3.27 -8.27 12.12
N PHE A 89 3.85 -7.08 12.23
CA PHE A 89 5.17 -6.91 12.84
C PHE A 89 5.14 -7.04 14.37
N HIS A 90 4.08 -6.58 15.03
CA HIS A 90 3.96 -6.61 16.49
C HIS A 90 3.58 -7.99 17.04
N LYS A 91 2.86 -8.83 16.29
CA LYS A 91 2.48 -10.17 16.78
C LYS A 91 3.62 -11.17 16.88
N GLY A 92 4.88 -10.81 16.57
CA GLY A 92 6.01 -11.73 16.64
C GLY A 92 5.86 -12.96 15.73
N ASN A 93 4.83 -13.00 14.89
CA ASN A 93 4.62 -14.03 13.92
C ASN A 93 5.40 -13.61 12.69
N CYS A 94 6.71 -13.86 12.74
CA CYS A 94 7.59 -13.87 11.59
C CYS A 94 6.90 -14.67 10.48
N MET A 95 6.17 -14.00 9.59
CA MET A 95 5.89 -14.58 8.28
C MET A 95 7.26 -14.60 7.62
N CYS A 96 7.89 -15.76 7.57
CA CYS A 96 9.11 -15.96 6.79
C CYS A 96 8.81 -15.54 5.34
N TRP A 97 9.56 -14.56 4.84
CA TRP A 97 9.38 -13.86 3.56
C TRP A 97 10.29 -14.38 2.44
#